data_AF-A0A3D3XJ02-F1
#
_entry.id   AF-A0A3D3XJ02-F1
#
_cell.length_a   1.000
_cell.length_b   1.000
_cell.length_c   1.000
_cell.angle_alpha   90.00
_cell.angle_beta   90.00
_cell.angle_gamma   90.00
#
_symmetry.space_group_name_H-M   'P 1'
#
loop_
_entity.id
_entity.type
_entity.pdbx_description
1 polymer ?
#
loop_
_entity_poly.entity_id
_entity_poly.type
_entity_poly.pdbx_seq_one_letter_code
_entity_poly.pdbx_strand_id
1 'polypeptide(L)'
;MVTDKIKGIIFDLDGTLIDSLADIAIAANAVLEQFGFAVHPIQDYRIFVGDGVNVLMERIVPGQELTDEFKMKFLLAWKKEYSKQWNV
;
A
#
# COMPACT_ATOMS: atom_id res chain seq x y z
N MET A 1 3.60 33.76 31.66
CA MET A 1 3.33 33.16 30.33
C MET A 1 3.91 31.76 30.37
N VAL A 2 3.07 30.72 30.32
CA VAL A 2 3.54 29.33 30.23
C VAL A 2 3.54 28.97 28.75
N THR A 3 4.73 28.80 28.17
CA THR A 3 4.88 28.15 26.87
C THR A 3 4.71 26.66 27.10
N ASP A 4 3.57 26.12 26.68
CA ASP A 4 3.35 24.68 26.70
C ASP A 4 4.43 24.00 25.84
N LYS A 5 5.30 23.25 26.52
CA LYS A 5 6.37 22.46 25.93
C LYS A 5 5.70 21.23 25.31
N ILE A 6 5.73 21.08 23.98
CA ILE A 6 5.23 19.88 23.30
C ILE A 6 5.85 18.65 23.97
N LYS A 7 5.01 17.79 24.55
CA LYS A 7 5.41 16.61 25.35
C LYS A 7 5.56 15.34 24.50
N GLY A 8 5.10 15.38 23.25
CA GLY A 8 5.19 14.25 22.32
C GLY A 8 4.68 14.63 20.94
N ILE A 9 5.25 13.99 19.92
CA ILE A 9 4.83 14.08 18.52
C ILE A 9 4.61 12.65 18.06
N ILE A 10 3.44 12.37 17.49
CA ILE A 10 3.11 11.08 16.87
C ILE A 10 3.16 11.31 15.37
N PHE A 11 3.99 10.54 14.68
CA PHE A 11 4.06 10.52 13.23
C PHE A 11 3.40 9.24 12.73
N ASP A 12 2.60 9.38 11.68
CA ASP A 12 2.24 8.23 10.87
C ASP A 12 3.50 7.73 10.12
N LEU A 13 3.56 6.45 9.80
CA LEU A 13 4.70 5.85 9.11
C LEU A 13 4.51 5.96 7.58
N ASP A 14 3.34 5.54 7.10
CA ASP A 14 3.02 5.50 5.68
C ASP A 14 2.58 6.88 5.18
N GLY A 15 3.24 7.39 4.14
CA GLY A 15 2.93 8.69 3.57
C GLY A 15 3.36 9.91 4.40
N THR A 16 4.08 9.72 5.52
CA THR A 16 4.62 10.82 6.35
C THR A 16 6.14 10.73 6.58
N LEU A 17 6.72 9.55 6.86
CA LEU A 17 8.17 9.42 7.16
C LEU A 17 8.95 8.58 6.14
N ILE A 18 8.31 7.62 5.47
CA ILE A 18 8.92 6.81 4.39
C ILE A 18 8.24 7.21 3.09
N ASP A 19 8.99 7.31 1.99
CA ASP A 19 8.43 7.43 0.63
C ASP A 19 7.86 6.06 0.17
N SER A 20 7.02 5.46 1.02
CA SER A 20 6.46 4.12 0.85
C SER A 20 5.46 4.08 -0.30
N LEU A 21 5.05 5.23 -0.83
CA LEU A 21 4.10 5.32 -1.93
C LEU A 21 4.65 4.63 -3.19
N ALA A 22 5.89 4.92 -3.57
CA ALA A 22 6.51 4.31 -4.74
C ALA A 22 6.65 2.79 -4.55
N ASP A 23 7.09 2.36 -3.38
CA ASP A 23 7.27 0.95 -3.05
C ASP A 23 5.94 0.19 -3.04
N ILE A 24 4.89 0.78 -2.44
CA ILE A 24 3.53 0.24 -2.44
C ILE A 24 3.02 0.11 -3.88
N ALA A 25 3.18 1.16 -4.68
CA ALA A 25 2.72 1.19 -6.07
C ALA A 25 3.43 0.16 -6.95
N ILE A 26 4.76 0.06 -6.85
CA ILE A 26 5.55 -0.92 -7.60
C ILE A 26 5.15 -2.34 -7.18
N ALA A 27 5.05 -2.62 -5.88
CA ALA A 27 4.66 -3.94 -5.40
C ALA A 27 3.24 -4.31 -5.81
N ALA A 28 2.28 -3.39 -5.69
CA ALA A 28 0.90 -3.62 -6.07
C ALA A 28 0.74 -3.81 -7.59
N ASN A 29 1.41 -3.01 -8.41
CA ASN A 29 1.38 -3.18 -9.86
C ASN A 29 2.00 -4.50 -10.30
N ALA A 30 3.12 -4.91 -9.69
CA ALA A 30 3.74 -6.20 -9.98
C ALA A 30 2.78 -7.37 -9.67
N VAL A 31 1.98 -7.27 -8.60
CA VAL A 31 0.96 -8.27 -8.29
C VAL A 31 -0.21 -8.19 -9.27
N LEU A 32 -0.69 -6.98 -9.62
CA LEU A 32 -1.76 -6.84 -10.63
C LEU A 32 -1.37 -7.51 -11.95
N GLU A 33 -0.15 -7.31 -12.44
CA GLU A 33 0.36 -7.96 -13.64
C GLU A 33 0.40 -9.50 -13.49
N GLN A 34 0.86 -10.01 -12.35
CA GLN A 34 0.89 -11.46 -12.08
C GLN A 34 -0.49 -12.12 -12.13
N PHE A 35 -1.54 -11.39 -11.76
CA PHE A 35 -2.92 -11.87 -11.77
C PHE A 35 -3.71 -11.43 -13.02
N GLY A 36 -3.06 -10.77 -13.99
CA GLY A 36 -3.66 -10.40 -15.28
C GLY A 36 -4.57 -9.17 -15.23
N PHE A 37 -4.41 -8.31 -14.22
CA PHE A 37 -5.14 -7.04 -14.10
C PHE A 37 -4.39 -5.87 -14.73
N ALA A 38 -5.13 -4.80 -15.04
CA ALA A 38 -4.52 -3.54 -15.44
C ALA A 38 -3.79 -2.90 -14.25
N VAL A 39 -2.59 -2.38 -14.52
CA VAL A 39 -1.79 -1.60 -13.57
C VAL A 39 -2.28 -0.15 -13.48
N HIS A 40 -1.93 0.52 -12.38
CA HIS A 40 -2.27 1.93 -12.15
C HIS A 40 -1.03 2.81 -12.17
N PRO A 41 -1.12 4.07 -12.64
CA PRO A 41 -0.08 5.07 -12.45
C PRO A 41 0.32 5.22 -10.98
N ILE A 42 1.61 5.35 -10.69
CA ILE A 42 2.14 5.48 -9.31
C ILE A 42 1.46 6.65 -8.56
N GLN A 43 1.18 7.75 -9.26
CA GLN A 43 0.53 8.93 -8.67
C GLN A 43 -0.89 8.66 -8.15
N ASP A 44 -1.61 7.71 -8.76
CA ASP A 44 -2.98 7.37 -8.37
C ASP A 44 -3.01 6.60 -7.05
N TYR A 45 -1.90 5.95 -6.66
CA TYR A 45 -1.80 5.28 -5.37
C TYR A 45 -1.98 6.22 -4.18
N ARG A 46 -1.79 7.54 -4.34
CA ARG A 46 -2.04 8.53 -3.27
C ARG A 46 -3.48 8.51 -2.77
N ILE A 47 -4.44 8.18 -3.63
CA ILE A 47 -5.86 8.08 -3.27
C ILE A 47 -6.26 6.64 -2.90
N PHE A 48 -5.42 5.65 -3.18
CA PHE A 48 -5.71 4.25 -2.89
C PHE A 48 -5.21 3.81 -1.50
N VAL A 49 -4.09 4.37 -1.04
CA VAL A 49 -3.47 4.04 0.26
C VAL A 49 -4.16 4.76 1.44
N GLY A 50 -3.92 4.28 2.66
CA GLY A 50 -4.41 4.90 3.91
C GLY A 50 -5.25 3.99 4.79
N ASP A 51 -5.91 2.99 4.22
CA ASP A 51 -6.85 2.09 4.95
C ASP A 51 -6.34 0.64 5.02
N GLY A 52 -5.04 0.45 4.80
CA GLY A 52 -4.39 -0.85 4.79
C GLY A 52 -4.53 -1.62 3.46
N VAL A 53 -3.80 -2.74 3.38
CA VAL A 53 -3.61 -3.50 2.15
C VAL A 53 -4.88 -4.17 1.59
N ASN A 54 -5.82 -4.55 2.46
CA ASN A 54 -7.08 -5.17 2.02
C ASN A 54 -7.95 -4.14 1.27
N VAL A 55 -8.06 -2.93 1.81
CA VAL A 55 -8.82 -1.85 1.17
C VAL A 55 -8.09 -1.36 -0.09
N LEU A 56 -6.76 -1.31 -0.05
CA LEU A 56 -5.96 -1.04 -1.26
C LEU A 56 -6.32 -2.03 -2.39
N MET A 57 -6.35 -3.33 -2.10
CA MET A 57 -6.70 -4.37 -3.07
C MET A 57 -8.10 -4.19 -3.65
N GLU A 58 -9.09 -3.89 -2.80
CA GLU A 58 -10.47 -3.60 -3.20
C GLU A 58 -10.57 -2.38 -4.13
N ARG A 59 -9.68 -1.40 -3.98
CA ARG A 59 -9.64 -0.18 -4.82
C ARG A 59 -8.97 -0.40 -6.18
N ILE A 60 -7.95 -1.26 -6.24
CA ILE A 60 -7.13 -1.42 -7.44
C ILE A 60 -7.53 -2.61 -8.33
N VAL A 61 -8.27 -3.58 -7.79
CA VAL A 61 -8.78 -4.73 -8.56
C VAL A 61 -10.21 -4.43 -9.03
N PRO A 62 -10.47 -4.31 -10.34
CA PRO A 62 -11.77 -3.89 -10.84
C PRO A 62 -12.84 -4.99 -10.75
N GLY A 63 -14.01 -4.66 -10.19
CA GLY A 63 -15.30 -5.30 -10.51
C GLY A 63 -15.44 -6.79 -10.16
N GLN A 64 -14.54 -7.35 -9.34
CA GLN A 64 -14.59 -8.75 -8.94
C GLN A 64 -14.93 -8.87 -7.46
N GLU A 65 -15.78 -9.84 -7.13
CA GLU A 65 -15.94 -10.29 -5.76
C GLU A 65 -14.61 -10.92 -5.32
N LEU A 66 -13.85 -10.19 -4.50
CA LEU A 66 -12.58 -10.66 -3.98
C LEU A 66 -12.85 -11.72 -2.92
N THR A 67 -12.78 -12.99 -3.31
CA THR A 67 -12.91 -14.11 -2.38
C THR A 67 -11.79 -14.07 -1.34
N ASP A 68 -12.03 -14.61 -0.14
CA ASP A 68 -11.00 -14.67 0.90
C ASP A 68 -9.74 -15.40 0.43
N GLU A 69 -9.91 -16.44 -0.40
CA GLU A 69 -8.79 -17.16 -1.01
C GLU A 69 -7.98 -16.26 -1.95
N PHE A 70 -8.65 -15.45 -2.78
CA PHE A 70 -7.99 -14.49 -3.64
C PHE A 70 -7.26 -13.42 -2.83
N LYS A 71 -7.94 -12.83 -1.82
CA LYS A 71 -7.33 -11.83 -0.94
C LYS A 71 -6.07 -12.37 -0.27
N MET A 72 -6.10 -13.62 0.19
CA MET A 72 -4.92 -14.26 0.78
C MET A 72 -3.80 -14.45 -0.24
N LYS A 73 -4.09 -14.95 -1.45
CA LYS A 73 -3.09 -15.14 -2.51
C LYS A 73 -2.46 -13.81 -2.93
N PHE A 74 -3.27 -12.78 -3.12
CA PHE A 74 -2.81 -11.43 -3.44
C PHE A 74 -1.92 -10.89 -2.32
N LEU A 75 -2.35 -11.00 -1.05
CA LEU A 75 -1.59 -10.49 0.09
C LEU A 75 -0.22 -11.17 0.21
N LEU A 76 -0.15 -12.49 -0.01
CA LEU A 76 1.12 -13.23 0.02
C LEU A 76 2.05 -12.79 -1.13
N ALA A 77 1.52 -12.61 -2.34
CA ALA A 77 2.28 -12.11 -3.48
C ALA A 77 2.76 -10.68 -3.23
N TRP A 78 1.90 -9.82 -2.71
CA TRP A 78 2.21 -8.42 -2.41
C TRP A 78 3.30 -8.30 -1.36
N LYS A 79 3.24 -9.06 -0.25
CA LYS A 79 4.30 -9.08 0.76
C LYS A 79 5.65 -9.45 0.17
N LYS A 80 5.67 -10.44 -0.74
CA LYS A 80 6.89 -10.89 -1.43
C LYS A 80 7.44 -9.81 -2.36
N GLU A 81 6.59 -9.09 -3.10
CA GLU A 81 7.02 -8.00 -3.98
C GLU A 81 7.47 -6.77 -3.17
N TYR A 82 6.71 -6.41 -2.14
CA TYR A 82 7.00 -5.28 -1.27
C TYR A 82 8.33 -5.45 -0.52
N SER A 83 8.64 -6.67 -0.04
CA SER A 83 9.92 -6.94 0.63
C SER A 83 11.15 -6.76 -0.28
N LYS A 84 10.99 -6.79 -1.61
CA LYS A 84 12.12 -6.55 -2.53
C LYS A 84 12.60 -5.09 -2.51
N GLN A 85 11.74 -4.17 -2.08
CA GLN A 85 12.09 -2.75 -1.95
C GLN A 85 12.86 -2.47 -0.67
N TRP A 86 12.79 -3.38 0.30
CA TRP A 86 13.53 -3.29 1.56
C TRP A 86 14.92 -3.90 1.38
N ASN A 87 15.81 -3.15 0.73
CA ASN A 87 17.22 -3.47 0.66
C ASN A 87 17.94 -2.75 1.82
N VAL A 88 17.87 -3.33 3.02
CA VAL A 88 18.74 -3.01 4.17
C VAL A 88 19.52 -4.22 4.60
#